data_AF-A0A426ZE84-F1
#
_entry.id   AF-A0A426ZE84-F1
#
_cell.length_a   1.000
_cell.length_b   1.000
_cell.length_c   1.000
_cell.angle_alpha   90.00
_cell.angle_beta   90.00
_cell.angle_gamma   90.00
#
_symmetry.space_group_name_H-M   'P 1'
#
loop_
_entity.id
_entity.type
_entity.pdbx_description
1 polymer ?
#
loop_
_entity_poly.entity_id
_entity_poly.type
_entity_poly.pdbx_seq_one_letter_code
_entity_poly.pdbx_strand_id
1 'polypeptide(L)'
;MALIDRVHDAGRVITSLDDKVEVLRKEVQRLKDGGDPDVIVRAQVCLMENELLKLTRSMETLRVDLSRQAVEDYKKSTRFEMGLVRMGRVSLEYDYQLALARFRVQYPDLEVEEDPSKELPEDSTVPMVAEQPFDDSPPSAEE
;
A
#
# COMPACT_ATOMS: atom_id res chain seq x y z
N MET A 1 40.87 -26.84 -71.76
CA MET A 1 39.78 -27.43 -70.95
C MET A 1 39.28 -26.50 -69.84
N ALA A 2 40.11 -25.59 -69.29
CA ALA A 2 39.73 -24.70 -68.17
C ALA A 2 38.51 -23.77 -68.34
N LEU A 3 38.11 -23.39 -69.56
CA LEU A 3 36.91 -22.53 -69.77
C LEU A 3 35.60 -23.27 -69.53
N ILE A 4 35.55 -24.56 -69.87
CA ILE A 4 34.34 -25.39 -69.77
C ILE A 4 34.07 -25.72 -68.30
N ASP A 5 35.11 -26.02 -67.52
CA ASP A 5 34.99 -26.31 -66.08
C ASP A 5 34.45 -25.10 -65.30
N ARG A 6 34.89 -23.89 -65.65
CA ARG A 6 34.42 -22.65 -65.02
C ARG A 6 32.93 -22.36 -65.30
N VAL A 7 32.44 -22.77 -66.48
CA VAL A 7 31.01 -22.65 -66.84
C VAL A 7 30.18 -23.66 -66.05
N HIS A 8 30.66 -24.89 -65.88
CA HIS A 8 29.98 -25.90 -65.07
C HIS A 8 29.98 -25.56 -63.58
N ASP A 9 31.07 -24.99 -63.08
CA ASP A 9 31.19 -24.52 -61.69
C ASP A 9 30.22 -23.36 -61.40
N ALA A 10 30.14 -22.38 -62.31
CA ALA A 10 29.15 -21.31 -62.23
C ALA A 10 27.71 -21.86 -62.24
N GLY A 11 27.43 -22.88 -63.06
CA GLY A 11 26.14 -23.56 -63.08
C GLY A 11 25.75 -24.17 -61.73
N ARG A 12 26.68 -24.82 -61.03
CA ARG A 12 26.44 -25.38 -59.68
C ARG A 12 26.17 -24.31 -58.62
N VAL A 13 26.89 -23.20 -58.70
CA VAL A 13 26.68 -22.05 -57.80
C VAL A 13 25.30 -21.45 -58.03
N ILE A 14 24.88 -21.30 -59.29
CA ILE A 14 23.56 -20.77 -59.65
C ILE A 14 22.45 -21.67 -59.10
N THR A 15 22.53 -22.99 -59.31
CA THR A 15 21.52 -23.92 -58.77
C THR A 15 21.48 -23.89 -57.25
N SER A 16 22.64 -23.90 -56.59
CA SER A 16 22.71 -23.83 -55.13
C SER A 16 22.17 -22.50 -54.57
N LEU A 17 22.32 -21.41 -55.30
CA LEU A 17 21.76 -20.12 -54.92
C LEU A 17 20.25 -20.09 -55.10
N ASP A 18 19.71 -20.69 -56.16
CA ASP A 18 18.27 -20.76 -56.43
C ASP A 18 17.54 -21.54 -55.34
N ASP A 19 18.09 -22.69 -54.93
CA ASP A 19 17.59 -23.49 -53.80
C ASP A 19 17.56 -22.67 -52.50
N LYS A 20 18.60 -21.88 -52.22
CA LYS A 20 18.68 -21.02 -51.04
C LYS A 20 17.65 -19.89 -51.09
N VAL A 21 17.42 -19.30 -52.27
CA VAL A 21 16.39 -18.27 -52.46
C VAL A 21 15.00 -18.86 -52.24
N GLU A 22 14.73 -20.09 -52.68
CA GLU A 22 13.45 -20.76 -52.43
C GLU A 22 13.24 -21.01 -50.92
N VAL A 23 14.27 -21.47 -50.21
CA VAL A 23 14.21 -21.67 -48.74
C VAL A 23 13.97 -20.35 -48.02
N LEU A 24 14.71 -19.28 -48.36
CA LEU A 24 14.52 -17.95 -47.75
C LEU A 24 13.12 -17.39 -48.02
N ARG A 25 12.58 -17.59 -49.23
CA ARG A 25 11.22 -17.17 -49.56
C ARG A 25 10.17 -17.90 -48.72
N LYS A 26 10.31 -19.22 -48.54
CA LYS A 26 9.41 -19.99 -47.67
C LYS A 26 9.48 -19.50 -46.23
N GLU A 27 10.67 -19.20 -45.72
CA GLU A 27 10.83 -18.72 -44.34
C GLU A 27 10.24 -17.31 -44.16
N VAL A 28 10.46 -16.38 -45.09
CA VAL A 28 9.82 -15.05 -45.07
C VAL A 28 8.30 -15.15 -45.12
N GLN A 29 7.76 -16.06 -45.94
CA GLN A 29 6.32 -16.28 -46.01
C GLN A 29 5.76 -16.83 -44.70
N ARG A 30 6.45 -17.80 -44.07
CA ARG A 30 6.08 -18.32 -42.75
C ARG A 30 6.09 -17.24 -41.66
N LEU A 31 7.08 -16.33 -41.70
CA LEU A 31 7.14 -15.18 -40.78
C LEU A 31 5.99 -14.19 -41.03
N LYS A 32 5.61 -13.97 -42.29
CA LYS A 32 4.50 -13.10 -42.66
C LYS A 32 3.13 -13.68 -42.27
N ASP A 33 2.97 -14.99 -42.40
CA ASP A 33 1.75 -15.72 -42.01
C ASP A 33 1.64 -15.87 -40.49
N GLY A 34 2.73 -15.66 -39.75
CA GLY A 34 2.81 -15.67 -38.28
C GLY A 34 2.01 -14.57 -37.56
N GLY A 35 1.25 -13.75 -38.29
CA GLY A 35 0.43 -12.65 -37.76
C GLY A 35 1.18 -11.32 -37.72
N ASP A 36 0.44 -10.23 -37.79
CA ASP A 36 1.01 -8.88 -37.66
C ASP A 36 1.65 -8.73 -36.27
N PRO A 37 2.98 -8.51 -36.18
CA PRO A 37 3.66 -8.31 -34.91
C PRO A 37 3.03 -7.20 -34.06
N ASP A 38 2.45 -6.15 -34.67
CA ASP A 38 1.76 -5.08 -33.93
C ASP A 38 0.52 -5.60 -33.19
N VAL A 39 -0.26 -6.45 -33.83
CA VAL A 39 -1.48 -7.03 -33.25
C VAL A 39 -1.14 -7.95 -32.07
N ILE A 40 -0.07 -8.74 -32.20
CA ILE A 40 0.41 -9.63 -31.13
C ILE A 40 0.89 -8.81 -29.94
N VAL A 41 1.71 -7.79 -30.18
CA VAL A 41 2.21 -6.89 -29.13
C VAL A 41 1.05 -6.18 -28.44
N ARG A 42 0.07 -5.68 -29.21
CA ARG A 42 -1.13 -5.02 -28.67
C ARG A 42 -1.95 -5.96 -27.77
N ALA A 43 -2.17 -7.20 -28.20
CA ALA A 43 -2.88 -8.19 -27.38
C ALA A 43 -2.13 -8.48 -26.07
N GLN A 44 -0.80 -8.59 -26.12
CA GLN A 44 0.03 -8.81 -24.93
C GLN A 44 -0.02 -7.61 -23.97
N VAL A 45 0.06 -6.38 -24.49
CA VAL A 45 -0.07 -5.16 -23.69
C VAL A 45 -1.44 -5.12 -23.00
N CYS A 46 -2.53 -5.39 -23.72
CA CYS A 46 -3.87 -5.40 -23.12
C CYS A 46 -4.02 -6.46 -22.02
N LEU A 47 -3.40 -7.64 -22.16
CA LEU A 47 -3.37 -8.66 -21.11
C LEU A 47 -2.64 -8.16 -19.87
N MET A 48 -1.46 -7.55 -20.06
CA MET A 48 -0.67 -6.99 -18.95
C MET A 48 -1.40 -5.86 -18.24
N GLU A 49 -2.08 -4.97 -18.98
CA GLU A 49 -2.91 -3.92 -18.40
C GLU A 49 -4.06 -4.47 -17.57
N ASN A 50 -4.69 -5.57 -18.01
CA ASN A 50 -5.78 -6.20 -17.25
C ASN A 50 -5.27 -6.83 -15.95
N GLU A 51 -4.15 -7.54 -15.99
CA GLU A 51 -3.53 -8.12 -14.79
C GLU A 51 -3.05 -7.04 -13.82
N LEU A 52 -2.48 -5.94 -14.34
CA LEU A 52 -2.11 -4.77 -13.52
C LEU A 52 -3.35 -4.19 -12.84
N LEU A 53 -4.43 -3.95 -13.59
CA LEU A 53 -5.68 -3.42 -13.05
C LEU A 53 -6.27 -4.32 -11.97
N LYS A 54 -6.22 -5.64 -12.17
CA LYS A 54 -6.67 -6.65 -11.20
C LYS A 54 -5.84 -6.62 -9.93
N LEU A 55 -4.51 -6.49 -10.06
CA LEU A 55 -3.58 -6.36 -8.93
C LEU A 55 -3.79 -5.04 -8.16
N THR A 56 -3.99 -3.93 -8.85
CA THR A 56 -4.28 -2.64 -8.20
C THR A 56 -5.57 -2.73 -7.38
N ARG A 57 -6.62 -3.32 -7.95
CA ARG A 57 -7.90 -3.49 -7.24
C ARG A 57 -7.78 -4.41 -6.02
N SER A 58 -6.98 -5.47 -6.10
CA SER A 58 -6.77 -6.35 -4.94
C SER A 58 -5.95 -5.64 -3.84
N MET A 59 -4.95 -4.84 -4.23
CA MET A 59 -4.16 -4.03 -3.29
C MET A 59 -5.02 -2.97 -2.59
N GLU A 60 -5.91 -2.30 -3.32
CA GLU A 60 -6.86 -1.33 -2.74
C GLU A 60 -7.79 -1.99 -1.73
N THR A 61 -8.35 -3.16 -2.07
CA THR A 61 -9.19 -3.95 -1.16
C THR A 61 -8.42 -4.32 0.10
N LEU A 62 -7.20 -4.86 -0.05
CA LEU A 62 -6.35 -5.25 1.07
C LEU A 62 -6.02 -4.06 1.99
N ARG A 63 -5.73 -2.89 1.41
CA ARG A 63 -5.46 -1.66 2.16
C ARG A 63 -6.67 -1.26 3.01
N VAL A 64 -7.87 -1.34 2.45
CA VAL A 64 -9.11 -1.02 3.18
C VAL A 64 -9.33 -2.00 4.33
N ASP A 65 -9.18 -3.31 4.08
CA ASP A 65 -9.36 -4.32 5.12
C ASP A 65 -8.32 -4.21 6.24
N LEU A 66 -7.04 -3.99 5.90
CA LEU A 66 -5.98 -3.78 6.88
C LEU A 66 -6.23 -2.52 7.73
N SER A 67 -6.69 -1.43 7.08
CA SER A 67 -7.05 -0.20 7.80
C SER A 67 -8.24 -0.42 8.75
N ARG A 68 -9.25 -1.19 8.32
CA ARG A 68 -10.40 -1.54 9.16
C ARG A 68 -9.94 -2.32 10.39
N GLN A 69 -9.09 -3.33 10.18
CA GLN A 69 -8.54 -4.15 11.26
C GLN A 69 -7.71 -3.31 12.24
N ALA A 70 -6.80 -2.45 11.74
CA ALA A 70 -5.99 -1.58 12.59
C ALA A 70 -6.85 -0.65 13.48
N VAL A 71 -7.96 -0.12 12.95
CA VAL A 71 -8.89 0.70 13.73
C VAL A 71 -9.63 -0.14 14.78
N GLU A 72 -10.06 -1.36 14.44
CA GLU A 72 -10.70 -2.27 15.39
C GLU A 72 -9.75 -2.66 16.52
N ASP A 73 -8.49 -2.96 16.20
CA ASP A 73 -7.46 -3.32 17.18
C ASP A 73 -7.12 -2.13 18.08
N TYR A 74 -7.00 -0.93 17.51
CA TYR A 74 -6.83 0.30 18.28
C TYR A 74 -7.99 0.54 19.25
N LYS A 75 -9.24 0.37 18.81
CA LYS A 75 -10.43 0.51 19.67
C LYS A 75 -10.48 -0.51 20.81
N LYS A 76 -9.90 -1.70 20.63
CA LYS A 76 -9.78 -2.73 21.67
C LYS A 76 -8.60 -2.51 22.62
N SER A 77 -7.71 -1.57 22.32
CA SER A 77 -6.53 -1.32 23.15
C SER A 77 -6.89 -0.63 24.47
N THR A 78 -6.19 -1.00 25.54
CA THR A 78 -6.35 -0.37 26.87
C THR A 78 -6.09 1.14 26.84
N ARG A 79 -5.19 1.60 25.95
CA ARG A 79 -4.93 3.04 25.76
C ARG A 79 -6.20 3.77 25.31
N PHE A 80 -6.98 3.18 24.40
CA PHE A 80 -8.24 3.76 23.94
C PHE A 80 -9.28 3.79 25.07
N GLU A 81 -9.44 2.69 25.82
CA GLU A 81 -10.35 2.63 26.97
C GLU A 81 -10.02 3.67 28.05
N MET A 82 -8.75 3.78 28.45
CA MET A 82 -8.29 4.81 29.39
C MET A 82 -8.53 6.22 28.86
N GLY A 83 -8.36 6.42 27.54
CA GLY A 83 -8.69 7.68 26.87
C GLY A 83 -10.17 8.05 27.03
N LEU A 84 -11.08 7.09 26.86
CA LEU A 84 -12.51 7.29 27.07
C LEU A 84 -12.86 7.63 28.52
N VAL A 85 -12.25 6.94 29.49
CA VAL A 85 -12.44 7.25 30.92
C VAL A 85 -11.98 8.68 31.22
N ARG A 86 -10.80 9.07 30.72
CA ARG A 86 -10.27 10.42 30.90
C ARG A 86 -11.18 11.48 30.27
N MET A 87 -11.66 11.25 29.04
CA MET A 87 -12.62 12.15 28.39
C MET A 87 -13.93 12.26 29.16
N GLY A 88 -14.48 11.15 29.64
CA GLY A 88 -15.70 11.14 30.45
C GLY A 88 -15.58 11.95 31.74
N ARG A 89 -14.44 11.85 32.43
CA ARG A 89 -14.16 12.65 33.65
C ARG A 89 -14.11 14.15 33.35
N VAL A 90 -13.42 14.55 32.28
CA VAL A 90 -13.33 15.97 31.90
C VAL A 90 -14.71 16.55 31.57
N SER A 91 -15.54 15.80 30.85
CA SER A 91 -16.92 16.22 30.54
C SER A 91 -17.76 16.36 31.81
N LEU A 92 -17.69 15.40 32.73
CA LEU A 92 -18.42 15.44 33.99
C LEU A 92 -17.97 16.61 34.87
N GLU A 93 -16.67 16.87 34.95
CA GLU A 93 -16.12 18.01 35.69
C GLU A 93 -16.62 19.33 35.11
N TYR A 94 -16.63 19.46 33.77
CA TYR A 94 -17.14 20.65 33.11
C TYR A 94 -18.62 20.89 33.42
N ASP A 95 -19.46 19.86 33.32
CA ASP A 95 -20.88 19.96 33.63
C ASP A 95 -21.13 20.31 35.11
N TYR A 96 -20.33 19.74 36.02
CA TYR A 96 -20.36 20.07 37.44
C TYR A 96 -20.01 21.54 37.68
N GLN A 97 -18.92 22.03 37.10
CA GLN A 97 -18.51 23.43 37.23
C GLN A 97 -19.59 24.38 36.69
N LEU A 98 -20.23 24.03 35.58
CA LEU A 98 -21.33 24.80 35.02
C LEU A 98 -22.56 24.81 35.94
N ALA A 99 -22.94 23.66 36.50
CA ALA A 99 -24.03 23.54 37.45
C ALA A 99 -23.75 24.34 38.73
N LEU A 100 -22.53 24.26 39.24
CA LEU A 100 -22.07 25.02 40.40
C LEU A 100 -22.13 26.54 40.16
N ALA A 101 -21.68 27.00 38.98
CA ALA A 101 -21.77 28.42 38.62
C ALA A 101 -23.22 28.92 38.60
N ARG A 102 -24.15 28.12 38.04
CA ARG A 102 -25.58 28.44 38.02
C ARG A 102 -26.17 28.46 39.42
N PHE A 103 -25.83 27.48 40.25
CA PHE A 103 -26.28 27.39 41.63
C PHE A 103 -25.86 28.63 42.43
N ARG A 104 -24.60 29.04 42.31
CA ARG A 104 -24.07 30.24 42.99
C ARG A 104 -24.77 31.52 42.57
N VAL A 105 -25.21 31.63 41.31
CA VAL A 105 -26.00 32.79 40.85
C VAL A 105 -27.42 32.76 41.43
N GLN A 106 -28.03 31.58 41.55
CA GLN A 106 -29.40 31.45 42.02
C GLN A 106 -29.53 31.52 43.55
N TYR A 107 -28.49 31.10 44.27
CA TYR A 107 -28.45 31.02 45.73
C TYR A 107 -27.11 31.53 46.27
N PRO A 108 -26.87 32.85 46.23
CA PRO A 108 -25.58 33.44 46.58
C PRO A 108 -25.18 33.27 48.06
N ASP A 109 -26.15 33.04 48.94
CA ASP A 109 -25.94 32.96 50.39
C ASP A 109 -25.69 31.54 50.91
N LEU A 110 -25.73 30.51 50.03
CA LEU A 110 -25.47 29.13 50.41
C LEU A 110 -24.01 28.74 50.12
N GLU A 111 -23.30 28.30 51.15
CA GLU A 111 -21.97 27.69 51.01
C GLU A 111 -22.08 26.28 50.40
N VAL A 112 -21.28 26.01 49.37
CA VAL A 112 -21.16 24.69 48.74
C VAL A 112 -19.80 24.11 49.10
N GLU A 113 -19.80 22.89 49.64
CA GLU A 113 -18.60 22.10 49.94
C GLU A 113 -17.74 21.92 48.67
N GLU A 114 -16.42 22.03 48.81
CA GLU A 114 -15.51 21.89 47.68
C GLU A 114 -15.55 20.48 47.10
N ASP A 115 -15.49 20.40 45.77
CA ASP A 115 -15.55 19.13 45.06
C ASP A 115 -14.27 18.31 45.30
N PRO A 116 -14.37 17.09 45.88
CA PRO A 116 -13.25 16.17 46.04
C PRO A 116 -12.53 15.84 44.72
N SER A 117 -13.16 16.07 43.57
CA SER A 117 -12.55 15.86 42.26
C SER A 117 -11.47 16.91 41.88
N LYS A 118 -11.34 17.99 42.65
CA LYS A 118 -10.23 18.97 42.55
C LYS A 118 -8.88 18.42 43.02
N GLU A 119 -8.88 17.29 43.74
CA GLU A 119 -7.65 16.56 44.01
C GLU A 119 -7.08 16.04 42.68
N LEU A 120 -5.95 16.63 42.28
CA LEU A 120 -5.30 16.45 40.98
C LEU A 120 -5.27 14.98 40.54
N PRO A 121 -5.49 14.68 39.24
CA PRO A 121 -5.27 13.33 38.73
C PRO A 121 -3.81 12.92 38.99
N GLU A 122 -3.61 11.62 39.26
CA GLU A 122 -2.32 10.95 39.50
C GLU A 122 -1.28 11.10 38.36
N ASP A 123 -1.53 11.96 37.36
CA ASP A 123 -0.61 12.35 36.27
C ASP A 123 0.69 13.02 36.79
N SER A 124 0.80 13.33 38.08
CA SER A 124 2.08 13.72 38.71
C SER A 124 3.05 12.54 38.91
N THR A 125 2.55 11.31 38.86
CA THR A 125 3.30 10.08 39.18
C THR A 125 3.85 9.39 37.93
N VAL A 126 3.45 9.84 36.73
CA VAL A 126 4.04 9.36 35.48
C VAL A 126 5.22 10.28 35.14
N PRO A 127 6.49 9.86 35.36
CA PRO A 127 7.62 10.67 34.95
C PRO A 127 7.57 10.86 33.44
N MET A 128 7.39 12.10 33.00
CA MET A 128 7.47 12.48 31.60
C MET A 128 8.94 12.36 31.17
N VAL A 129 9.34 11.20 30.64
CA VAL A 129 10.66 11.03 30.02
C VAL A 129 10.74 12.00 28.86
N ALA A 130 11.70 12.94 28.92
CA ALA A 130 11.79 14.06 28.00
C ALA A 130 11.95 13.61 26.54
N GLU A 131 12.53 12.44 26.30
CA GLU A 131 12.68 11.86 24.97
C GLU A 131 12.57 10.33 25.02
N GLN A 132 11.48 9.79 24.48
CA GLN A 132 11.40 8.38 24.12
C GLN A 132 11.74 8.29 22.61
N PRO A 133 12.89 7.71 22.24
CA PRO A 133 13.22 7.56 20.83
C PRO A 133 12.18 6.64 20.17
N PHE A 134 11.64 7.07 19.01
CA PHE A 134 10.79 6.27 18.14
C PHE A 134 11.62 5.23 17.38
N ASP A 135 12.44 4.46 18.09
CA ASP A 135 13.19 3.38 17.45
C ASP A 135 12.33 2.11 17.47
N ASP A 136 11.54 1.94 16.41
CA ASP A 136 10.80 0.71 16.09
C ASP A 136 11.69 -0.37 15.44
N SER A 137 13.03 -0.23 15.52
CA SER A 137 13.94 -1.27 15.04
C SER A 137 13.77 -2.54 15.87
N PRO A 138 13.68 -3.73 15.25
CA PRO A 138 13.71 -4.98 15.99
C PRO A 138 15.05 -5.10 16.74
N PRO A 139 15.07 -5.72 17.94
CA PRO A 139 16.31 -5.93 18.67
C PRO A 139 17.28 -6.71 17.78
N SER A 140 18.50 -6.18 17.61
CA SER A 140 19.58 -6.87 16.91
C SER A 140 19.79 -8.22 17.58
N ALA A 141 19.72 -9.30 16.79
CA ALA A 141 20.11 -10.62 17.24
C ALA A 141 21.62 -10.60 17.51
N GLU A 142 22.00 -10.55 18.77
CA GLU A 142 23.35 -10.91 19.20
C GLU A 142 23.49 -12.45 19.13
N GLU A 143 24.64 -12.89 18.61
CA GLU A 143 25.07 -14.27 18.32
C GLU A 143 24.74 -15.34 19.38
#